data_AF-A0A0X8JT31-F1
#
_entry.id   AF-A0A0X8JT31-F1
#
_cell.length_a   1.000
_cell.length_b   1.000
_cell.length_c   1.000
_cell.angle_alpha   90.00
_cell.angle_beta   90.00
_cell.angle_gamma   90.00
#
_symmetry.space_group_name_H-M   'P 1'
#
loop_
_entity.id
_entity.type
_entity.pdbx_description
1 polymer ?
#
loop_
_entity_poly.entity_id
_entity_poly.type
_entity_poly.pdbx_seq_one_letter_code
_entity_poly.pdbx_strand_id
1 'polypeptide(L)'
;MMKKPTNRKKILEYIFEIISPGSKLREAVGRIQEAKLGALIVLGNPEELKDVMGGGFELNAEYSPQRVYELSKMDGAIILSEDIETIYGANIQLQPNYNIETDESGTRHQAAHRIAQQKGNLVITVSERRNKITVYLGKFRYLLNDIGSLLTKASQAITALEKYSINIEKIRTNLSILEYDNTVMLFDVIECFRTYGLFFRMSEELKEYMSELGTEGRLIKIQYEEIMLNKNEGFEALIKDYQKDCTKIEKILNKVKDLTKEDLLDDEKILNLLGYDINATNLDEKIEPRGYGLLNNISKITKKDKETLVKEFSGVQSILAASVQKVTELKGISKFKALHISKALKRIKNKTALDRE
;
A
#
# COMPACT_ATOMS: atom_id res chain seq x y z
N MET A 1 -9.88 9.42 22.90
CA MET A 1 -10.66 8.31 22.30
C MET A 1 -10.30 8.14 20.83
N MET A 2 -9.44 7.18 20.50
CA MET A 2 -9.19 6.77 19.12
C MET A 2 -10.39 5.95 18.62
N LYS A 3 -10.96 6.30 17.46
CA LYS A 3 -12.13 5.58 16.90
C LYS A 3 -11.73 4.18 16.45
N LYS A 4 -12.39 3.15 16.99
CA LYS A 4 -12.11 1.74 16.67
C LYS A 4 -12.45 1.41 15.20
N PRO A 5 -11.50 0.87 14.42
CA PRO A 5 -11.69 0.63 12.98
C PRO A 5 -12.44 -0.69 12.66
N THR A 6 -13.28 -0.68 11.62
CA THR A 6 -14.09 -1.85 11.18
C THR A 6 -13.51 -2.60 9.97
N ASN A 7 -12.52 -2.04 9.27
CA ASN A 7 -11.87 -2.67 8.10
C ASN A 7 -10.53 -3.28 8.53
N ARG A 8 -10.20 -4.52 8.09
CA ARG A 8 -8.92 -5.20 8.37
C ARG A 8 -7.72 -4.29 8.18
N LYS A 9 -7.66 -3.53 7.08
CA LYS A 9 -6.54 -2.61 6.80
C LYS A 9 -6.41 -1.54 7.89
N LYS A 10 -7.52 -0.92 8.27
CA LYS A 10 -7.55 0.10 9.33
C LYS A 10 -7.24 -0.50 10.72
N ILE A 11 -7.64 -1.75 10.97
CA ILE A 11 -7.28 -2.46 12.21
C ILE A 11 -5.77 -2.69 12.27
N LEU A 12 -5.15 -3.13 11.18
CA LEU A 12 -3.70 -3.31 11.12
C LEU A 12 -2.95 -1.99 11.28
N GLU A 13 -3.39 -0.92 10.59
CA GLU A 13 -2.82 0.42 10.75
C GLU A 13 -2.84 0.87 12.23
N TYR A 14 -3.98 0.70 12.90
CA TYR A 14 -4.12 1.01 14.33
C TYR A 14 -3.22 0.13 15.23
N ILE A 15 -3.15 -1.17 14.97
CA ILE A 15 -2.27 -2.08 15.72
C ILE A 15 -0.82 -1.66 15.55
N PHE A 16 -0.35 -1.42 14.32
CA PHE A 16 1.04 -1.09 14.04
C PHE A 16 1.44 0.26 14.62
N GLU A 17 0.56 1.26 14.64
CA GLU A 17 0.82 2.52 15.35
C GLU A 17 1.21 2.31 16.83
N ILE A 18 0.64 1.28 17.47
CA ILE A 18 0.86 0.96 18.88
C ILE A 18 2.06 0.03 19.10
N ILE A 19 2.31 -0.91 18.18
CA ILE A 19 3.21 -2.05 18.43
C ILE A 19 4.33 -2.23 17.39
N SER A 20 4.41 -1.40 16.34
CA SER A 20 5.53 -1.44 15.40
C SER A 20 6.81 -0.92 16.05
N PRO A 21 8.00 -1.31 15.57
CA PRO A 21 9.25 -0.70 16.00
C PRO A 21 9.22 0.83 15.93
N GLY A 22 9.74 1.48 16.97
CA GLY A 22 9.70 2.92 17.19
C GLY A 22 8.47 3.44 17.94
N SER A 23 7.43 2.63 18.15
CA SER A 23 6.28 3.00 18.99
C SER A 23 6.61 2.90 20.48
N LYS A 24 5.87 3.65 21.32
CA LYS A 24 6.06 3.70 22.78
C LYS A 24 6.06 2.29 23.40
N LEU A 25 5.08 1.45 23.04
CA LEU A 25 4.85 0.15 23.69
C LEU A 25 5.72 -0.97 23.11
N ARG A 26 6.14 -0.87 21.84
CA ARG A 26 6.99 -1.90 21.23
C ARG A 26 8.31 -2.08 21.96
N GLU A 27 8.93 -1.01 22.46
CA GLU A 27 10.18 -1.11 23.22
C GLU A 27 10.00 -1.99 24.47
N ALA A 28 8.92 -1.77 25.23
CA ALA A 28 8.62 -2.57 26.43
C ALA A 28 8.38 -4.04 26.06
N VAL A 29 7.52 -4.28 25.07
CA VAL A 29 7.15 -5.62 24.63
C VAL A 29 8.35 -6.37 24.04
N GLY A 30 9.25 -5.67 23.34
CA GLY A 30 10.51 -6.19 22.85
C GLY A 30 11.42 -6.66 23.99
N ARG A 31 11.60 -5.87 25.04
CA ARG A 31 12.39 -6.27 26.23
C ARG A 31 11.81 -7.51 26.92
N ILE A 32 10.49 -7.58 27.04
CA ILE A 32 9.78 -8.74 27.61
C ILE A 32 10.05 -9.98 26.75
N GLN A 33 9.94 -9.84 25.42
CA GLN A 33 10.19 -10.90 24.46
C GLN A 33 11.66 -11.38 24.52
N GLU A 34 12.63 -10.47 24.51
CA GLU A 34 14.06 -10.79 24.60
C GLU A 34 14.43 -11.50 25.90
N ALA A 35 13.85 -11.08 27.02
CA ALA A 35 14.00 -11.72 28.32
C ALA A 35 13.26 -13.07 28.43
N LYS A 36 12.56 -13.49 27.36
CA LYS A 36 11.71 -14.69 27.31
C LYS A 36 10.68 -14.72 28.44
N LEU A 37 10.10 -13.57 28.77
CA LEU A 37 9.04 -13.46 29.77
C LEU A 37 7.66 -13.57 29.13
N GLY A 38 6.69 -14.02 29.92
CA GLY A 38 5.28 -13.96 29.55
C GLY A 38 4.67 -12.62 29.93
N ALA A 39 3.79 -12.07 29.08
CA ALA A 39 3.05 -10.87 29.44
C ALA A 39 1.62 -10.90 28.89
N LEU A 40 0.71 -10.23 29.62
CA LEU A 40 -0.66 -9.95 29.22
C LEU A 40 -0.91 -8.46 29.49
N ILE A 41 -1.08 -7.67 28.44
CA ILE A 41 -1.22 -6.21 28.52
C ILE A 41 -2.55 -5.83 27.90
N VAL A 42 -3.38 -5.06 28.61
CA VAL A 42 -4.66 -4.56 28.12
C VAL A 42 -4.60 -3.04 28.03
N LEU A 43 -4.96 -2.48 26.88
CA LEU A 43 -5.14 -1.04 26.71
C LEU A 43 -6.62 -0.69 26.95
N GLY A 44 -6.91 0.00 28.04
CA GLY A 44 -8.28 0.36 28.40
C GLY A 44 -8.42 1.08 29.73
N ASN A 45 -9.61 1.59 29.97
CA ASN A 45 -9.96 2.21 31.25
C ASN A 45 -10.34 1.12 32.28
N PRO A 46 -9.76 1.12 33.49
CA PRO A 46 -10.11 0.18 34.56
C PRO A 46 -11.62 0.15 34.84
N GLU A 47 -12.31 1.28 34.74
CA GLU A 47 -13.76 1.39 34.93
C GLU A 47 -14.55 0.48 33.98
N GLU A 48 -14.13 0.36 32.73
CA GLU A 48 -14.78 -0.49 31.71
C GLU A 48 -14.48 -1.98 31.92
N LEU A 49 -13.44 -2.28 32.68
CA LEU A 49 -12.91 -3.62 32.96
C LEU A 49 -13.25 -4.13 34.36
N LYS A 50 -13.94 -3.35 35.20
CA LYS A 50 -14.23 -3.66 36.61
C LYS A 50 -14.87 -5.03 36.85
N ASP A 51 -15.77 -5.45 35.98
CA ASP A 51 -16.49 -6.73 36.03
C ASP A 51 -15.65 -7.94 35.61
N VAL A 52 -14.49 -7.71 34.99
CA VAL A 52 -13.58 -8.77 34.52
C VAL A 52 -12.21 -8.71 35.18
N MET A 53 -11.97 -7.73 36.06
CA MET A 53 -10.73 -7.57 36.82
C MET A 53 -10.89 -8.09 38.25
N GLY A 54 -9.87 -8.78 38.76
CA GLY A 54 -9.79 -9.18 40.16
C GLY A 54 -8.35 -9.22 40.66
N GLY A 55 -8.15 -8.93 41.95
CA GLY A 55 -6.83 -8.90 42.58
C GLY A 55 -5.87 -7.86 41.97
N GLY A 56 -4.57 -8.07 42.20
CA GLY A 56 -3.50 -7.19 41.69
C GLY A 56 -3.29 -5.91 42.51
N PHE A 57 -2.52 -5.00 41.92
CA PHE A 57 -2.16 -3.71 42.53
C PHE A 57 -2.59 -2.56 41.63
N GLU A 58 -3.32 -1.60 42.21
CA GLU A 58 -3.57 -0.29 41.60
C GLU A 58 -2.32 0.57 41.75
N LEU A 59 -1.85 1.15 40.65
CA LEU A 59 -0.60 1.92 40.61
C LEU A 59 -0.84 3.38 40.24
N ASN A 60 -1.60 3.64 39.18
CA ASN A 60 -1.77 4.97 38.58
C ASN A 60 -0.43 5.69 38.34
N ALA A 61 0.55 4.96 37.80
CA ALA A 61 1.90 5.46 37.56
C ALA A 61 2.08 5.92 36.11
N GLU A 62 2.97 6.88 35.87
CA GLU A 62 3.34 7.28 34.50
C GLU A 62 3.97 6.12 33.73
N TYR A 63 3.69 6.03 32.44
CA TYR A 63 4.25 5.01 31.55
C TYR A 63 5.76 5.18 31.37
N SER A 64 6.49 4.08 31.45
CA SER A 64 7.79 3.96 30.81
C SER A 64 8.02 2.52 30.34
N PRO A 65 8.80 2.29 29.28
CA PRO A 65 9.09 0.94 28.81
C PRO A 65 9.73 0.06 29.90
N GLN A 66 10.59 0.66 30.73
CA GLN A 66 11.22 -0.02 31.86
C GLN A 66 10.21 -0.44 32.92
N ARG A 67 9.23 0.41 33.27
CA ARG A 67 8.20 0.07 34.26
C ARG A 67 7.35 -1.09 33.79
N VAL A 68 6.89 -1.07 32.53
CA VAL A 68 6.10 -2.19 31.98
C VAL A 68 6.93 -3.48 31.93
N TYR A 69 8.21 -3.41 31.55
CA TYR A 69 9.11 -4.55 31.61
C TYR A 69 9.26 -5.12 33.03
N GLU A 70 9.50 -4.29 34.04
CA GLU A 70 9.64 -4.75 35.44
C GLU A 70 8.34 -5.37 35.96
N LEU A 71 7.20 -4.74 35.70
CA LEU A 71 5.89 -5.23 36.12
C LEU A 71 5.53 -6.56 35.43
N SER A 72 6.04 -6.81 34.22
CA SER A 72 5.79 -8.06 33.49
C SER A 72 6.44 -9.30 34.12
N LYS A 73 7.38 -9.11 35.07
CA LYS A 73 7.98 -10.20 35.84
C LYS A 73 7.00 -10.79 36.85
N MET A 74 5.93 -10.06 37.17
CA MET A 74 4.83 -10.57 37.99
C MET A 74 3.87 -11.39 37.14
N ASP A 75 3.17 -12.33 37.75
CA ASP A 75 2.03 -13.00 37.11
C ASP A 75 0.87 -12.03 36.87
N GLY A 76 -0.08 -12.41 36.02
CA GLY A 76 -1.29 -11.62 35.76
C GLY A 76 -1.15 -10.63 34.60
N ALA A 77 -2.06 -9.66 34.56
CA ALA A 77 -2.15 -8.65 33.53
C ALA A 77 -1.65 -7.28 33.99
N ILE A 78 -1.18 -6.49 33.03
CA ILE A 78 -0.89 -5.07 33.17
C ILE A 78 -1.99 -4.29 32.42
N ILE A 79 -2.59 -3.30 33.08
CA ILE A 79 -3.59 -2.43 32.48
C ILE A 79 -2.96 -1.08 32.21
N LEU A 80 -2.94 -0.66 30.95
CA LEU A 80 -2.42 0.61 30.49
C LEU A 80 -3.56 1.46 29.92
N SER A 81 -3.39 2.78 29.95
CA SER A 81 -4.27 3.70 29.23
C SER A 81 -4.15 3.52 27.72
N GLU A 82 -5.22 3.87 26.98
CA GLU A 82 -5.27 3.72 25.51
C GLU A 82 -4.20 4.57 24.79
N ASP A 83 -3.79 5.69 25.38
CA ASP A 83 -2.72 6.58 24.89
C ASP A 83 -1.31 6.19 25.38
N ILE A 84 -1.21 5.14 26.21
CA ILE A 84 0.04 4.58 26.71
C ILE A 84 0.81 5.65 27.52
N GLU A 85 0.09 6.38 28.36
CA GLU A 85 0.66 7.40 29.25
C GLU A 85 0.58 7.00 30.73
N THR A 86 -0.37 6.14 31.10
CA THR A 86 -0.60 5.69 32.47
C THR A 86 -0.62 4.17 32.57
N ILE A 87 0.04 3.65 33.60
CA ILE A 87 -0.05 2.27 34.06
C ILE A 87 -1.05 2.25 35.22
N TYR A 88 -2.27 1.78 34.95
CA TYR A 88 -3.32 1.76 35.95
C TYR A 88 -3.09 0.70 37.02
N GLY A 89 -2.61 -0.48 36.62
CA GLY A 89 -2.30 -1.53 37.57
C GLY A 89 -1.56 -2.70 36.95
N ALA A 90 -1.06 -3.59 37.82
CA ALA A 90 -0.31 -4.78 37.47
C ALA A 90 -0.69 -5.94 38.39
N ASN A 91 -0.28 -7.16 38.01
CA ASN A 91 -0.67 -8.39 38.68
C ASN A 91 -2.19 -8.64 38.72
N ILE A 92 -2.92 -8.06 37.77
CA ILE A 92 -4.38 -8.14 37.74
C ILE A 92 -4.81 -9.47 37.13
N GLN A 93 -5.69 -10.18 37.81
CA GLN A 93 -6.30 -11.39 37.27
C GLN A 93 -7.48 -11.01 36.37
N LEU A 94 -7.45 -11.43 35.10
CA LEU A 94 -8.56 -11.23 34.18
C LEU A 94 -9.47 -12.46 34.16
N GLN A 95 -10.77 -12.25 34.38
CA GLN A 95 -11.81 -13.27 34.43
C GLN A 95 -12.92 -12.96 33.40
N PRO A 96 -12.63 -13.09 32.08
CA PRO A 96 -13.65 -12.89 31.06
C PRO A 96 -14.69 -14.03 31.05
N ASN A 97 -15.83 -13.78 30.41
CA ASN A 97 -16.90 -14.77 30.25
C ASN A 97 -16.41 -16.02 29.50
N TYR A 98 -16.46 -17.18 30.16
CA TYR A 98 -15.98 -18.46 29.62
C TYR A 98 -16.80 -18.98 28.43
N ASN A 99 -18.06 -18.53 28.29
CA ASN A 99 -18.94 -18.90 27.18
C ASN A 99 -18.54 -18.24 25.86
N ILE A 100 -17.63 -17.26 25.87
CA ILE A 100 -17.09 -16.67 24.64
C ILE A 100 -16.15 -17.67 23.99
N GLU A 101 -16.47 -18.04 22.75
CA GLU A 101 -15.70 -18.96 21.93
C GLU A 101 -14.28 -18.43 21.65
N THR A 102 -13.30 -19.32 21.70
CA THR A 102 -11.90 -18.98 21.41
C THR A 102 -11.16 -20.23 20.95
N ASP A 103 -10.40 -20.09 19.87
CA ASP A 103 -9.52 -21.14 19.34
C ASP A 103 -8.10 -21.08 19.94
N GLU A 104 -7.90 -20.20 20.93
CA GLU A 104 -6.58 -20.03 21.55
C GLU A 104 -6.23 -21.16 22.51
N SER A 105 -4.96 -21.54 22.49
CA SER A 105 -4.38 -22.52 23.40
C SER A 105 -3.68 -21.82 24.56
N GLY A 106 -4.01 -22.20 25.79
CA GLY A 106 -3.37 -21.68 27.01
C GLY A 106 -4.17 -20.55 27.66
N THR A 107 -4.21 -20.57 28.99
CA THR A 107 -5.09 -19.71 29.81
C THR A 107 -4.88 -18.22 29.53
N ARG A 108 -3.63 -17.77 29.35
CA ARG A 108 -3.29 -16.36 29.05
C ARG A 108 -3.84 -15.90 27.69
N HIS A 109 -3.66 -16.70 26.64
CA HIS A 109 -4.15 -16.36 25.29
C HIS A 109 -5.68 -16.46 25.21
N GLN A 110 -6.29 -17.44 25.88
CA GLN A 110 -7.74 -17.55 26.00
C GLN A 110 -8.35 -16.36 26.71
N ALA A 111 -7.77 -15.94 27.85
CA ALA A 111 -8.20 -14.75 28.56
C ALA A 111 -8.06 -13.49 27.68
N ALA A 112 -6.92 -13.33 27.01
CA ALA A 112 -6.67 -12.19 26.14
C ALA A 112 -7.70 -12.06 25.00
N HIS A 113 -7.93 -13.15 24.28
CA HIS A 113 -8.87 -13.16 23.16
C HIS A 113 -10.31 -12.91 23.64
N ARG A 114 -10.72 -13.52 24.75
CA ARG A 114 -12.06 -13.30 25.32
C ARG A 114 -12.25 -11.87 25.83
N ILE A 115 -11.25 -11.26 26.47
CA ILE A 115 -11.29 -9.85 26.88
C ILE A 115 -11.41 -8.93 25.65
N ALA A 116 -10.60 -9.18 24.62
CA ALA A 116 -10.67 -8.43 23.38
C ALA A 116 -12.05 -8.52 22.71
N GLN A 117 -12.68 -9.71 22.70
CA GLN A 117 -14.03 -9.92 22.17
C GLN A 117 -15.12 -9.28 23.06
N GLN A 118 -15.05 -9.46 24.38
CA GLN A 118 -16.07 -9.02 25.33
C GLN A 118 -16.09 -7.51 25.50
N LYS A 119 -14.92 -6.88 25.56
CA LYS A 119 -14.76 -5.46 25.88
C LYS A 119 -14.34 -4.61 24.68
N GLY A 120 -13.84 -5.25 23.63
CA GLY A 120 -13.35 -4.54 22.44
C GLY A 120 -12.06 -3.77 22.70
N ASN A 121 -11.35 -4.02 23.82
CA ASN A 121 -10.04 -3.44 24.11
C ASN A 121 -8.95 -4.10 23.25
N LEU A 122 -7.86 -3.36 23.03
CA LEU A 122 -6.66 -3.93 22.43
C LEU A 122 -5.89 -4.70 23.51
N VAL A 123 -5.67 -5.99 23.28
CA VAL A 123 -4.99 -6.88 24.22
C VAL A 123 -3.75 -7.46 23.56
N ILE A 124 -2.60 -7.33 24.21
CA ILE A 124 -1.32 -7.82 23.73
C ILE A 124 -0.84 -8.94 24.65
N THR A 125 -0.34 -10.01 24.04
CA THR A 125 0.25 -11.14 24.76
C THR A 125 1.65 -11.41 24.26
N VAL A 126 2.55 -11.72 25.19
CA VAL A 126 3.88 -12.25 24.90
C VAL A 126 3.93 -13.68 25.44
N SER A 127 4.16 -14.64 24.55
CA SER A 127 4.30 -16.04 24.92
C SER A 127 5.74 -16.34 25.32
N GLU A 128 5.93 -16.68 26.59
CA GLU A 128 7.21 -17.13 27.16
C GLU A 128 7.82 -18.30 26.37
N ARG A 129 7.02 -19.33 26.08
CA ARG A 129 7.49 -20.56 25.42
C ARG A 129 7.75 -20.37 23.92
N ARG A 130 6.86 -19.66 23.23
CA ARG A 130 6.92 -19.51 21.76
C ARG A 130 7.75 -18.30 21.33
N ASN A 131 8.07 -17.40 22.26
CA ASN A 131 8.70 -16.12 22.00
C ASN A 131 7.97 -15.31 20.92
N LYS A 132 6.63 -15.31 20.97
CA LYS A 132 5.76 -14.66 19.98
C LYS A 132 4.86 -13.63 20.64
N ILE A 133 4.67 -12.51 19.95
CA ILE A 133 3.76 -11.44 20.35
C ILE A 133 2.46 -11.60 19.55
N THR A 134 1.32 -11.70 20.25
CA THR A 134 0.00 -11.77 19.62
C THR A 134 -0.87 -10.63 20.13
N VAL A 135 -1.53 -9.93 19.20
CA VAL A 135 -2.42 -8.80 19.46
C VAL A 135 -3.85 -9.20 19.11
N TYR A 136 -4.78 -8.84 19.98
CA TYR A 136 -6.21 -9.10 19.84
C TYR A 136 -6.99 -7.79 19.88
N LEU A 137 -7.97 -7.66 18.99
CA LEU A 137 -8.93 -6.54 18.97
C LEU A 137 -10.29 -7.05 18.49
N GLY A 138 -11.27 -7.13 19.38
CA GLY A 138 -12.52 -7.82 19.06
C GLY A 138 -12.26 -9.29 18.71
N LYS A 139 -12.78 -9.73 17.56
CA LYS A 139 -12.49 -11.07 16.98
C LYS A 139 -11.21 -11.10 16.16
N PHE A 140 -10.56 -9.96 15.94
CA PHE A 140 -9.34 -9.90 15.14
C PHE A 140 -8.14 -10.35 15.96
N ARG A 141 -7.31 -11.19 15.34
CA ARG A 141 -6.07 -11.72 15.90
C ARG A 141 -4.93 -11.43 14.94
N TYR A 142 -3.84 -10.87 15.45
CA TYR A 142 -2.62 -10.65 14.69
C TYR A 142 -1.41 -11.21 15.42
N LEU A 143 -0.67 -12.08 14.74
CA LEU A 143 0.62 -12.59 15.21
C LEU A 143 1.72 -11.73 14.58
N LEU A 144 2.51 -11.04 15.41
CA LEU A 144 3.60 -10.23 14.87
C LEU A 144 4.68 -11.12 14.25
N ASN A 145 5.18 -10.67 13.11
CA ASN A 145 6.33 -11.24 12.46
C ASN A 145 7.61 -10.94 13.26
N ASP A 146 8.56 -11.85 13.14
CA ASP A 146 9.92 -11.57 13.57
C ASP A 146 10.53 -10.47 12.68
N ILE A 147 11.26 -9.52 13.27
CA ILE A 147 11.81 -8.36 12.54
C ILE A 147 12.77 -8.82 11.44
N GLY A 148 13.64 -9.81 11.70
CA GLY A 148 14.59 -10.32 10.72
C GLY A 148 13.90 -11.02 9.55
N SER A 149 12.88 -11.84 9.83
CA SER A 149 12.05 -12.44 8.79
C SER A 149 11.32 -11.40 7.94
N LEU A 150 10.78 -10.35 8.59
CA LEU A 150 10.06 -9.29 7.91
C LEU A 150 10.98 -8.42 7.03
N LEU A 151 12.17 -8.07 7.51
CA LEU A 151 13.21 -7.40 6.73
C LEU A 151 13.61 -8.24 5.52
N THR A 152 13.77 -9.55 5.68
CA THR A 152 14.12 -10.45 4.57
C THR A 152 13.04 -10.44 3.48
N LYS A 153 11.76 -10.54 3.87
CA LYS A 153 10.63 -10.47 2.94
C LYS A 153 10.54 -9.11 2.26
N ALA A 154 10.70 -8.02 3.02
CA ALA A 154 10.68 -6.66 2.49
C ALA A 154 11.79 -6.43 1.46
N SER A 155 13.01 -6.88 1.73
CA SER A 155 14.13 -6.81 0.79
C SER A 155 13.86 -7.62 -0.49
N GLN A 156 13.30 -8.83 -0.38
CA GLN A 156 12.92 -9.63 -1.54
C GLN A 156 11.85 -8.92 -2.39
N ALA A 157 10.85 -8.31 -1.74
CA ALA A 157 9.81 -7.55 -2.40
C ALA A 157 10.35 -6.29 -3.10
N ILE A 158 11.32 -5.58 -2.50
CA ILE A 158 12.04 -4.48 -3.16
C ILE A 158 12.74 -4.97 -4.41
N THR A 159 13.53 -6.04 -4.33
CA THR A 159 14.23 -6.60 -5.51
C THR A 159 13.25 -7.01 -6.61
N ALA A 160 12.09 -7.53 -6.25
CA ALA A 160 11.04 -7.83 -7.22
C ALA A 160 10.46 -6.56 -7.86
N LEU A 161 10.18 -5.52 -7.06
CA LEU A 161 9.71 -4.22 -7.53
C LEU A 161 10.71 -3.54 -8.47
N GLU A 162 12.00 -3.61 -8.18
CA GLU A 162 13.06 -3.10 -9.08
C GLU A 162 13.02 -3.81 -10.43
N LYS A 163 12.93 -5.15 -10.43
CA LYS A 163 12.81 -5.93 -11.67
C LYS A 163 11.57 -5.55 -12.47
N TYR A 164 10.42 -5.41 -11.81
CA TYR A 164 9.20 -4.93 -12.46
C TYR A 164 9.37 -3.50 -12.99
N SER A 165 10.02 -2.60 -12.24
CA SER A 165 10.28 -1.22 -12.65
C SER A 165 11.11 -1.16 -13.94
N ILE A 166 12.18 -1.95 -14.03
CA ILE A 166 13.01 -2.07 -15.23
C ILE A 166 12.21 -2.66 -16.39
N ASN A 167 11.40 -3.69 -16.13
CA ASN A 167 10.56 -4.28 -17.17
C ASN A 167 9.51 -3.30 -17.70
N ILE A 168 8.91 -2.50 -16.82
CA ILE A 168 7.99 -1.42 -17.19
C ILE A 168 8.67 -0.40 -18.11
N GLU A 169 9.91 -0.01 -17.80
CA GLU A 169 10.65 0.95 -18.63
C GLU A 169 10.94 0.39 -20.02
N LYS A 170 11.33 -0.89 -20.11
CA LYS A 170 11.52 -1.58 -21.38
C LYS A 170 10.22 -1.67 -22.19
N ILE A 171 9.15 -2.18 -21.58
CA ILE A 171 7.87 -2.37 -22.27
C ILE A 171 7.25 -1.05 -22.69
N ARG A 172 7.39 0.01 -21.88
CA ARG A 172 6.90 1.36 -22.21
C ARG A 172 7.71 1.98 -23.34
N THR A 173 9.02 1.73 -23.40
CA THR A 173 9.86 2.16 -24.52
C THR A 173 9.43 1.48 -25.81
N ASN A 174 9.23 0.16 -25.79
CA ASN A 174 8.74 -0.60 -26.93
C ASN A 174 7.35 -0.11 -27.39
N LEU A 175 6.41 0.02 -26.45
CA LEU A 175 5.08 0.54 -26.74
C LEU A 175 5.15 1.95 -27.34
N SER A 176 6.03 2.81 -26.85
CA SER A 176 6.22 4.15 -27.43
C SER A 176 6.68 4.09 -28.89
N ILE A 177 7.57 3.16 -29.26
CA ILE A 177 8.00 2.98 -30.66
C ILE A 177 6.80 2.59 -31.53
N LEU A 178 5.99 1.62 -31.08
CA LEU A 178 4.76 1.22 -31.77
C LEU A 178 3.74 2.36 -31.87
N GLU A 179 3.60 3.16 -30.81
CA GLU A 179 2.75 4.37 -30.79
C GLU A 179 3.18 5.37 -31.87
N TYR A 180 4.50 5.52 -32.09
CA TYR A 180 5.06 6.43 -33.10
C TYR A 180 5.00 5.89 -34.53
N ASP A 181 5.02 4.57 -34.72
CA ASP A 181 4.82 3.94 -36.01
C ASP A 181 3.34 3.69 -36.35
N ASN A 182 2.45 3.97 -35.41
CA ASN A 182 1.02 3.70 -35.53
C ASN A 182 0.73 2.21 -35.83
N THR A 183 1.42 1.32 -35.13
CA THR A 183 1.32 -0.15 -35.28
C THR A 183 0.98 -0.86 -33.98
N VAL A 184 0.49 -0.13 -32.97
CA VAL A 184 0.09 -0.69 -31.68
C VAL A 184 -1.06 -1.68 -31.85
N MET A 185 -0.89 -2.87 -31.29
CA MET A 185 -1.95 -3.85 -31.14
C MET A 185 -2.49 -3.85 -29.71
N LEU A 186 -3.72 -4.32 -29.53
CA LEU A 186 -4.34 -4.38 -28.21
C LEU A 186 -3.58 -5.29 -27.25
N PHE A 187 -3.00 -6.38 -27.76
CA PHE A 187 -2.10 -7.24 -26.99
C PHE A 187 -0.96 -6.47 -26.31
N ASP A 188 -0.30 -5.54 -27.00
CA ASP A 188 0.84 -4.75 -26.46
C ASP A 188 0.40 -3.90 -25.25
N VAL A 189 -0.82 -3.36 -25.32
CA VAL A 189 -1.40 -2.54 -24.25
C VAL A 189 -1.76 -3.39 -23.04
N ILE A 190 -2.34 -4.57 -23.25
CA ILE A 190 -2.66 -5.51 -22.18
C ILE A 190 -1.37 -5.97 -21.47
N GLU A 191 -0.32 -6.28 -22.22
CA GLU A 191 0.97 -6.69 -21.64
C GLU A 191 1.57 -5.58 -20.76
N CYS A 192 1.52 -4.33 -21.24
CA CYS A 192 1.95 -3.16 -20.49
C CYS A 192 1.10 -2.97 -19.22
N PHE A 193 -0.23 -3.04 -19.35
CA PHE A 193 -1.15 -2.91 -18.23
C PHE A 193 -0.93 -4.00 -17.17
N ARG A 194 -0.80 -5.26 -17.58
CA ARG A 194 -0.50 -6.41 -16.73
C ARG A 194 0.78 -6.18 -15.93
N THR A 195 1.83 -5.71 -16.59
CA THR A 195 3.13 -5.46 -15.94
C THR A 195 3.01 -4.38 -14.87
N TYR A 196 2.31 -3.28 -15.15
CA TYR A 196 1.98 -2.26 -14.15
C TYR A 196 1.12 -2.82 -13.00
N GLY A 197 0.12 -3.64 -13.31
CA GLY A 197 -0.75 -4.25 -12.31
C GLY A 197 0.04 -5.14 -11.33
N LEU A 198 0.92 -6.00 -11.84
CA LEU A 198 1.80 -6.85 -11.02
C LEU A 198 2.74 -6.02 -10.14
N PHE A 199 3.29 -4.93 -10.69
CA PHE A 199 4.09 -3.96 -9.93
C PHE A 199 3.31 -3.33 -8.77
N PHE A 200 2.11 -2.82 -9.02
CA PHE A 200 1.30 -2.21 -7.95
C PHE A 200 0.82 -3.24 -6.92
N ARG A 201 0.58 -4.49 -7.33
CA ARG A 201 0.23 -5.55 -6.38
C ARG A 201 1.36 -5.87 -5.43
N MET A 202 2.60 -5.94 -5.94
CA MET A 202 3.81 -6.09 -5.12
C MET A 202 4.04 -4.87 -4.22
N SER A 203 3.74 -3.66 -4.72
CA SER A 203 3.79 -2.43 -3.94
C SER A 203 2.87 -2.47 -2.71
N GLU A 204 1.62 -2.95 -2.86
CA GLU A 204 0.71 -3.09 -1.71
C GLU A 204 1.22 -4.13 -0.70
N GLU A 205 1.80 -5.25 -1.15
CA GLU A 205 2.39 -6.25 -0.26
C GLU A 205 3.57 -5.66 0.54
N LEU A 206 4.44 -4.90 -0.11
CA LEU A 206 5.56 -4.24 0.55
C LEU A 206 5.11 -3.16 1.55
N LYS A 207 4.04 -2.41 1.26
CA LYS A 207 3.48 -1.44 2.21
C LYS A 207 3.05 -2.09 3.52
N GLU A 208 2.47 -3.28 3.46
CA GLU A 208 2.11 -4.04 4.66
C GLU A 208 3.37 -4.37 5.48
N TYR A 209 4.43 -4.89 4.85
CA TYR A 209 5.70 -5.16 5.54
C TYR A 209 6.32 -3.89 6.14
N MET A 210 6.33 -2.78 5.41
CA MET A 210 6.84 -1.50 5.89
C MET A 210 6.03 -0.96 7.07
N SER A 211 4.71 -1.13 7.06
CA SER A 211 3.84 -0.69 8.15
C SER A 211 4.13 -1.44 9.45
N GLU A 212 4.38 -2.75 9.38
CA GLU A 212 4.76 -3.55 10.55
C GLU A 212 6.21 -3.28 11.00
N LEU A 213 7.13 -3.00 10.08
CA LEU A 213 8.53 -2.67 10.39
C LEU A 213 8.71 -1.33 11.11
N GLY A 214 7.77 -0.38 10.98
CA GLY A 214 7.86 0.93 11.62
C GLY A 214 9.20 1.63 11.31
N THR A 215 9.93 2.03 12.35
CA THR A 215 11.24 2.71 12.19
C THR A 215 12.34 1.85 11.59
N GLU A 216 12.31 0.52 11.79
CA GLU A 216 13.30 -0.41 11.22
C GLU A 216 13.17 -0.50 9.69
N GLY A 217 12.01 -0.14 9.14
CA GLY A 217 11.74 -0.13 7.70
C GLY A 217 12.24 1.12 6.97
N ARG A 218 12.98 2.03 7.63
CA ARG A 218 13.36 3.33 7.07
C ARG A 218 14.10 3.23 5.73
N LEU A 219 15.08 2.34 5.61
CA LEU A 219 15.86 2.19 4.38
C LEU A 219 15.01 1.62 3.23
N ILE A 220 14.18 0.62 3.54
CA ILE A 220 13.22 0.04 2.60
C ILE A 220 12.25 1.11 2.09
N LYS A 221 11.77 2.00 2.98
CA LYS A 221 10.88 3.10 2.62
C LYS A 221 11.51 4.06 1.61
N ILE A 222 12.77 4.43 1.80
CA ILE A 222 13.50 5.32 0.88
C ILE A 222 13.61 4.68 -0.51
N GLN A 223 14.03 3.41 -0.57
CA GLN A 223 14.13 2.68 -1.84
C GLN A 223 12.78 2.55 -2.53
N TYR A 224 11.73 2.23 -1.76
CA TYR A 224 10.36 2.16 -2.27
C TYR A 224 9.90 3.49 -2.88
N GLU A 225 10.12 4.61 -2.19
CA GLU A 225 9.75 5.94 -2.67
C GLU A 225 10.44 6.29 -3.99
N GLU A 226 11.73 5.94 -4.12
CA GLU A 226 12.50 6.13 -5.35
C GLU A 226 11.94 5.30 -6.52
N ILE A 227 11.67 4.01 -6.31
CA ILE A 227 11.14 3.11 -7.34
C ILE A 227 9.74 3.55 -7.81
N MET A 228 8.93 4.13 -6.91
CA MET A 228 7.57 4.56 -7.23
C MET A 228 7.51 5.87 -8.02
N LEU A 229 8.60 6.63 -8.12
CA LEU A 229 8.63 7.91 -8.83
C LEU A 229 8.12 7.75 -10.26
N ASN A 230 7.15 8.59 -10.64
CA ASN A 230 6.52 8.65 -11.97
C ASN A 230 5.75 7.37 -12.41
N LYS A 231 5.69 6.31 -11.59
CA LYS A 231 5.03 5.05 -11.98
C LYS A 231 3.50 5.20 -12.01
N ASN A 232 2.93 5.94 -11.06
CA ASN A 232 1.50 6.25 -11.05
C ASN A 232 1.10 7.09 -12.27
N GLU A 233 1.86 8.16 -12.55
CA GLU A 233 1.61 9.05 -13.69
C GLU A 233 1.74 8.31 -15.03
N GLY A 234 2.73 7.41 -15.15
CA GLY A 234 2.89 6.56 -16.33
C GLY A 234 1.70 5.62 -16.55
N PHE A 235 1.22 4.98 -15.49
CA PHE A 235 0.06 4.09 -15.58
C PHE A 235 -1.24 4.84 -15.85
N GLU A 236 -1.45 6.01 -15.23
CA GLU A 236 -2.58 6.89 -15.55
C GLU A 236 -2.59 7.30 -17.03
N ALA A 237 -1.42 7.61 -17.60
CA ALA A 237 -1.31 7.97 -19.00
C ALA A 237 -1.65 6.79 -19.93
N LEU A 238 -1.18 5.58 -19.61
CA LEU A 238 -1.52 4.35 -20.34
C LEU A 238 -3.03 4.12 -20.36
N ILE A 239 -3.69 4.18 -19.19
CA ILE A 239 -5.14 3.99 -19.09
C ILE A 239 -5.87 5.06 -19.89
N LYS A 240 -5.47 6.32 -19.78
CA LYS A 240 -6.09 7.42 -20.54
C LYS A 240 -5.97 7.24 -22.04
N ASP A 241 -4.86 6.69 -22.51
CA ASP A 241 -4.62 6.48 -23.94
C ASP A 241 -5.49 5.39 -24.54
N TYR A 242 -5.82 4.35 -23.77
CA TYR A 242 -6.43 3.14 -24.33
C TYR A 242 -7.78 2.72 -23.72
N GLN A 243 -8.30 3.40 -22.67
CA GLN A 243 -9.63 3.10 -22.15
C GLN A 243 -10.71 3.39 -23.21
N LYS A 244 -11.64 2.45 -23.44
CA LYS A 244 -12.82 2.68 -24.30
C LYS A 244 -13.95 3.37 -23.53
N ASP A 245 -14.15 3.01 -22.26
CA ASP A 245 -15.20 3.56 -21.43
C ASP A 245 -14.87 4.93 -20.80
N CYS A 246 -15.92 5.65 -20.39
CA CYS A 246 -15.83 6.90 -19.61
C CYS A 246 -15.63 6.67 -18.10
N THR A 247 -15.14 5.48 -17.71
CA THR A 247 -14.90 5.15 -16.30
C THR A 247 -13.85 6.08 -15.72
N LYS A 248 -14.08 6.55 -14.49
CA LYS A 248 -13.09 7.37 -13.77
C LYS A 248 -11.82 6.56 -13.52
N ILE A 249 -10.67 7.10 -13.88
CA ILE A 249 -9.35 6.45 -13.74
C ILE A 249 -9.09 6.00 -12.31
N GLU A 250 -9.47 6.82 -11.32
CA GLU A 250 -9.35 6.48 -9.90
C GLU A 250 -10.04 5.16 -9.53
N LYS A 251 -11.17 4.85 -10.18
CA LYS A 251 -11.87 3.57 -9.96
C LYS A 251 -11.08 2.41 -10.54
N ILE A 252 -10.47 2.58 -11.73
CA ILE A 252 -9.63 1.55 -12.35
C ILE A 252 -8.39 1.31 -11.49
N LEU A 253 -7.69 2.37 -11.07
CA LEU A 253 -6.52 2.28 -10.21
C LEU A 253 -6.81 1.59 -8.87
N ASN A 254 -7.95 1.88 -8.25
CA ASN A 254 -8.34 1.21 -7.01
C ASN A 254 -8.67 -0.26 -7.25
N LYS A 255 -9.42 -0.59 -8.32
CA LYS A 255 -9.70 -1.98 -8.68
C LYS A 255 -8.41 -2.76 -8.91
N VAL A 256 -7.44 -2.20 -9.63
CA VAL A 256 -6.14 -2.86 -9.91
C VAL A 256 -5.38 -3.21 -8.63
N LYS A 257 -5.46 -2.38 -7.59
CA LYS A 257 -4.82 -2.67 -6.29
C LYS A 257 -5.48 -3.84 -5.56
N ASP A 258 -6.76 -4.09 -5.82
CA ASP A 258 -7.55 -5.15 -5.19
C ASP A 258 -7.47 -6.49 -5.94
N LEU A 259 -6.98 -6.51 -7.19
CA LEU A 259 -6.84 -7.72 -7.99
C LEU A 259 -5.78 -8.67 -7.43
N THR A 260 -6.03 -9.97 -7.57
CA THR A 260 -4.99 -10.99 -7.30
C THR A 260 -3.99 -11.09 -8.45
N LYS A 261 -2.91 -11.85 -8.23
CA LYS A 261 -1.94 -12.13 -9.29
C LYS A 261 -2.61 -12.94 -10.41
N GLU A 262 -3.47 -13.90 -10.06
CA GLU A 262 -4.22 -14.69 -11.04
C GLU A 262 -5.18 -13.82 -11.85
N ASP A 263 -5.86 -12.87 -11.20
CA ASP A 263 -6.74 -11.92 -11.89
C ASP A 263 -5.99 -11.05 -12.91
N LEU A 264 -4.75 -10.68 -12.60
CA LEU A 264 -3.90 -9.87 -13.48
C LEU A 264 -3.31 -10.70 -14.65
N LEU A 265 -3.26 -12.02 -14.55
CA LEU A 265 -2.85 -12.89 -15.65
C LEU A 265 -4.00 -13.20 -16.62
N ASP A 266 -5.22 -12.80 -16.27
CA ASP A 266 -6.44 -13.01 -17.05
C ASP A 266 -6.73 -11.78 -17.93
N ASP A 267 -6.52 -11.95 -19.23
CA ASP A 267 -6.66 -10.89 -20.24
C ASP A 267 -8.10 -10.37 -20.31
N GLU A 268 -9.10 -11.22 -20.09
CA GLU A 268 -10.52 -10.83 -20.13
C GLU A 268 -10.86 -9.85 -19.00
N LYS A 269 -10.27 -10.05 -17.81
CA LYS A 269 -10.44 -9.13 -16.69
C LYS A 269 -9.82 -7.77 -16.97
N ILE A 270 -8.65 -7.74 -17.59
CA ILE A 270 -7.98 -6.50 -17.99
C ILE A 270 -8.79 -5.76 -19.06
N LEU A 271 -9.28 -6.46 -20.06
CA LEU A 271 -10.14 -5.92 -21.11
C LEU A 271 -11.41 -5.27 -20.52
N ASN A 272 -12.09 -5.97 -19.62
CA ASN A 272 -13.29 -5.46 -18.95
C ASN A 272 -12.99 -4.20 -18.12
N LEU A 273 -11.84 -4.16 -17.43
CA LEU A 273 -11.42 -2.96 -16.68
C LEU A 273 -11.16 -1.74 -17.57
N LEU A 274 -10.68 -1.97 -18.79
CA LEU A 274 -10.45 -0.92 -19.79
C LEU A 274 -11.71 -0.56 -20.60
N GLY A 275 -12.82 -1.30 -20.42
CA GLY A 275 -14.10 -1.05 -21.07
C GLY A 275 -14.24 -1.69 -22.45
N TYR A 276 -13.55 -2.81 -22.69
CA TYR A 276 -13.65 -3.58 -23.93
C TYR A 276 -14.68 -4.71 -23.76
N ASP A 277 -15.45 -4.98 -24.83
CA ASP A 277 -16.37 -6.12 -24.86
C ASP A 277 -15.59 -7.41 -25.17
N ILE A 278 -15.55 -8.31 -24.20
CA ILE A 278 -14.76 -9.55 -24.25
C ILE A 278 -15.13 -10.42 -25.46
N ASN A 279 -16.41 -10.45 -25.85
CA ASN A 279 -16.89 -11.34 -26.92
C ASN A 279 -16.60 -10.81 -28.33
N ALA A 280 -16.36 -9.50 -28.47
CA ALA A 280 -16.20 -8.83 -29.75
C ALA A 280 -14.76 -8.35 -30.00
N THR A 281 -13.90 -8.43 -28.99
CA THR A 281 -12.55 -7.85 -29.03
C THR A 281 -11.53 -8.88 -29.53
N ASN A 282 -10.76 -8.51 -30.55
CA ASN A 282 -9.60 -9.27 -31.01
C ASN A 282 -8.32 -8.64 -30.47
N LEU A 283 -7.43 -9.43 -29.86
CA LEU A 283 -6.15 -8.94 -29.34
C LEU A 283 -5.20 -8.43 -30.43
N ASP A 284 -5.34 -8.94 -31.65
CA ASP A 284 -4.59 -8.50 -32.83
C ASP A 284 -5.22 -7.25 -33.49
N GLU A 285 -6.27 -6.67 -32.89
CA GLU A 285 -6.86 -5.43 -33.37
C GLU A 285 -5.87 -4.27 -33.19
N LYS A 286 -5.62 -3.53 -34.28
CA LYS A 286 -4.87 -2.28 -34.22
C LYS A 286 -5.66 -1.23 -33.43
N ILE A 287 -4.98 -0.57 -32.50
CA ILE A 287 -5.57 0.50 -31.68
C ILE A 287 -4.70 1.76 -31.74
N GLU A 288 -5.34 2.92 -31.60
CA GLU A 288 -4.64 4.20 -31.65
C GLU A 288 -4.61 4.88 -30.28
N PRO A 289 -3.43 5.26 -29.76
CA PRO A 289 -3.31 6.00 -28.50
C PRO A 289 -3.84 7.44 -28.64
N ARG A 290 -4.51 7.94 -27.59
CA ARG A 290 -4.96 9.34 -27.54
C ARG A 290 -3.81 10.36 -27.45
N GLY A 291 -2.67 10.00 -26.88
CA GLY A 291 -1.43 10.78 -26.84
C GLY A 291 -1.01 11.33 -25.47
N TYR A 292 -1.68 10.95 -24.38
CA TYR A 292 -1.31 11.32 -23.01
C TYR A 292 0.09 10.83 -22.62
N GLY A 293 0.46 9.60 -23.01
CA GLY A 293 1.77 9.01 -22.78
C GLY A 293 2.90 9.80 -23.45
N LEU A 294 2.75 10.12 -24.73
CA LEU A 294 3.67 10.99 -25.48
C LEU A 294 3.86 12.34 -24.78
N LEU A 295 2.74 12.98 -24.39
CA LEU A 295 2.78 14.28 -23.73
C LEU A 295 3.37 14.21 -22.31
N ASN A 296 3.34 13.04 -21.65
CA ASN A 296 3.97 12.89 -20.34
C ASN A 296 5.49 13.00 -20.39
N ASN A 297 6.11 12.70 -21.53
CA ASN A 297 7.55 12.85 -21.77
C ASN A 297 7.99 14.31 -21.94
N ILE A 298 7.05 15.25 -22.08
CA ILE A 298 7.34 16.68 -22.24
C ILE A 298 7.28 17.34 -20.86
N SER A 299 8.42 17.87 -20.42
CA SER A 299 8.48 18.64 -19.16
C SER A 299 7.76 19.99 -19.27
N LYS A 300 7.38 20.56 -18.12
CA LYS A 300 6.82 21.92 -18.01
C LYS A 300 5.49 22.16 -18.74
N ILE A 301 4.68 21.11 -18.93
CA ILE A 301 3.28 21.23 -19.36
C ILE A 301 2.33 20.74 -18.26
N THR A 302 1.19 21.41 -18.09
CA THR A 302 0.21 21.08 -17.04
C THR A 302 -0.74 19.97 -17.49
N LYS A 303 -1.44 19.31 -16.55
CA LYS A 303 -2.49 18.32 -16.87
C LYS A 303 -3.57 18.91 -17.79
N LYS A 304 -3.97 20.18 -17.57
CA LYS A 304 -4.92 20.91 -18.43
C LYS A 304 -4.40 21.10 -19.85
N ASP A 305 -3.12 21.46 -20.00
CA ASP A 305 -2.52 21.61 -21.33
C ASP A 305 -2.56 20.27 -22.11
N LYS A 306 -2.29 19.15 -21.43
CA LYS A 306 -2.36 17.81 -22.03
C LYS A 306 -3.77 17.46 -22.50
N GLU A 307 -4.78 17.73 -21.68
CA GLU A 307 -6.18 17.50 -22.02
C GLU A 307 -6.62 18.33 -23.24
N THR A 308 -6.22 19.60 -23.32
CA THR A 308 -6.53 20.45 -24.47
C THR A 308 -5.88 19.92 -25.76
N LEU A 309 -4.62 19.50 -25.69
CA LEU A 309 -3.90 18.95 -26.85
C LEU A 309 -4.52 17.66 -27.36
N VAL A 310 -4.85 16.72 -26.46
CA VAL A 310 -5.46 15.45 -26.84
C VAL A 310 -6.84 15.68 -27.47
N LYS A 311 -7.64 16.60 -26.92
CA LYS A 311 -8.96 16.93 -27.47
C LYS A 311 -8.90 17.51 -28.89
N GLU A 312 -7.90 18.33 -29.18
CA GLU A 312 -7.77 18.95 -30.51
C GLU A 312 -7.20 17.98 -31.54
N PHE A 313 -6.10 17.29 -31.21
CA PHE A 313 -5.33 16.56 -32.21
C PHE A 313 -5.77 15.08 -32.34
N SER A 314 -6.51 14.51 -31.39
CA SER A 314 -7.11 13.16 -31.50
C SER A 314 -6.15 12.09 -32.02
N GLY A 315 -5.03 11.88 -31.32
CA GLY A 315 -4.08 10.79 -31.61
C GLY A 315 -2.61 11.20 -31.67
N VAL A 316 -1.72 10.24 -31.44
CA VAL A 316 -0.26 10.46 -31.42
C VAL A 316 0.28 11.01 -32.74
N GLN A 317 -0.16 10.48 -33.88
CA GLN A 317 0.32 10.94 -35.20
C GLN A 317 -0.01 12.40 -35.46
N SER A 318 -1.25 12.80 -35.17
CA SER A 318 -1.71 14.18 -35.31
C SER A 318 -0.97 15.13 -34.37
N ILE A 319 -0.69 14.70 -33.13
CA ILE A 319 0.10 15.49 -32.18
C ILE A 319 1.53 15.67 -32.68
N LEU A 320 2.18 14.61 -33.18
CA LEU A 320 3.54 14.68 -33.73
C LEU A 320 3.64 15.57 -34.99
N ALA A 321 2.58 15.63 -35.79
CA ALA A 321 2.50 16.47 -36.99
C ALA A 321 2.08 17.93 -36.69
N ALA A 322 1.75 18.27 -35.44
CA ALA A 322 1.22 19.58 -35.09
C ALA A 322 2.22 20.73 -35.33
N SER A 323 1.75 21.78 -36.02
CA SER A 323 2.53 23.00 -36.24
C SER A 323 2.52 23.91 -35.00
N VAL A 324 3.57 24.72 -34.84
CA VAL A 324 3.66 25.70 -33.72
C VAL A 324 2.47 26.65 -33.71
N GLN A 325 1.96 27.04 -34.89
CA GLN A 325 0.83 27.95 -35.04
C GLN A 325 -0.44 27.32 -34.46
N LYS A 326 -0.81 26.11 -34.88
CA LYS A 326 -1.99 25.39 -34.37
C LYS A 326 -1.93 25.18 -32.86
N VAL A 327 -0.75 24.85 -32.31
CA VAL A 327 -0.59 24.68 -30.85
C VAL A 327 -0.73 26.02 -30.09
N THR A 328 -0.38 27.14 -30.70
CA THR A 328 -0.50 28.48 -30.09
C THR A 328 -1.95 28.98 -30.11
N GLU A 329 -2.75 28.56 -31.08
CA GLU A 329 -4.18 28.90 -31.19
C GLU A 329 -5.03 28.23 -30.09
N LEU A 330 -4.49 27.21 -29.42
CA LEU A 330 -5.16 26.53 -28.32
C LEU A 330 -5.30 27.40 -27.07
N LYS A 331 -6.55 27.48 -26.58
CA LYS A 331 -6.89 28.22 -25.37
C LYS A 331 -6.10 27.71 -24.16
N GLY A 332 -5.28 28.58 -23.58
CA GLY A 332 -4.49 28.31 -22.37
C GLY A 332 -3.01 27.96 -22.61
N ILE A 333 -2.59 27.77 -23.87
CA ILE A 333 -1.20 27.51 -24.22
C ILE A 333 -0.52 28.81 -24.67
N SER A 334 0.48 29.26 -23.91
CA SER A 334 1.26 30.43 -24.31
C SER A 334 2.18 30.12 -25.49
N LYS A 335 2.56 31.14 -26.27
CA LYS A 335 3.52 31.01 -27.38
C LYS A 335 4.84 30.35 -26.94
N PHE A 336 5.30 30.64 -25.71
CA PHE A 336 6.49 30.00 -25.14
C PHE A 336 6.29 28.49 -24.90
N LYS A 337 5.14 28.09 -24.32
CA LYS A 337 4.79 26.67 -24.16
C LYS A 337 4.66 25.96 -25.50
N ALA A 338 3.99 26.57 -26.48
CA ALA A 338 3.81 25.99 -27.82
C ALA A 338 5.16 25.72 -28.52
N LEU A 339 6.10 26.67 -28.43
CA LEU A 339 7.47 26.48 -28.94
C LEU A 339 8.21 25.36 -28.20
N HIS A 340 8.06 25.27 -26.88
CA HIS A 340 8.67 24.20 -26.09
C HIS A 340 8.13 22.81 -26.48
N ILE A 341 6.80 22.68 -26.60
CA ILE A 341 6.12 21.45 -27.00
C ILE A 341 6.55 21.02 -28.40
N SER A 342 6.53 21.92 -29.38
CA SER A 342 6.95 21.59 -30.74
C SER A 342 8.42 21.17 -30.82
N LYS A 343 9.33 21.85 -30.08
CA LYS A 343 10.73 21.42 -29.99
C LYS A 343 10.88 20.04 -29.34
N ALA A 344 10.11 19.74 -28.30
CA ALA A 344 10.13 18.44 -27.64
C ALA A 344 9.63 17.32 -28.58
N LEU A 345 8.51 17.53 -29.26
CA LEU A 345 7.96 16.59 -30.24
C LEU A 345 8.93 16.31 -31.39
N LYS A 346 9.60 17.35 -31.91
CA LYS A 346 10.65 17.18 -32.93
C LYS A 346 11.82 16.34 -32.43
N ARG A 347 12.27 16.55 -31.18
CA ARG A 347 13.33 15.74 -30.58
C ARG A 347 12.92 14.27 -30.45
N ILE A 348 11.70 14.00 -30.01
CA ILE A 348 11.15 12.65 -29.90
C ILE A 348 11.16 11.98 -31.29
N LYS A 349 10.62 12.66 -32.31
CA LYS A 349 10.60 12.17 -33.70
C LYS A 349 12.00 11.87 -34.26
N ASN A 350 12.98 12.71 -33.95
CA ASN A 350 14.36 12.50 -34.42
C ASN A 350 15.03 11.35 -33.68
N LYS A 351 14.81 11.23 -32.37
CA LYS A 351 15.37 10.12 -31.57
C LYS A 351 14.83 8.77 -32.05
N THR A 352 13.54 8.71 -32.35
CA THR A 352 12.91 7.49 -32.86
C THR A 352 13.37 7.11 -34.26
N ALA A 353 13.91 8.05 -35.03
CA ALA A 353 14.54 7.76 -36.31
C ALA A 353 15.98 7.28 -36.15
N LEU A 354 16.71 7.78 -35.14
CA LEU A 354 18.08 7.36 -34.80
C LEU A 354 18.13 5.95 -34.17
N ASP A 355 17.17 5.58 -33.32
CA ASP A 355 17.10 4.24 -32.72
C ASP A 355 16.72 3.14 -33.77
N ARG A 356 16.51 3.52 -35.05
CA ARG A 356 16.26 2.61 -36.18
C ARG A 356 17.50 2.32 -37.04
N GLU A 357 18.58 3.08 -36.86
CA GLU A 357 19.91 2.83 -37.46
C GLU A 357 20.77 2.00 -36.50
#